data_AF-A0A1K1QMP2-F1
#
_entry.id   AF-A0A1K1QMP2-F1
#
_cell.length_a   1.000
_cell.length_b   1.000
_cell.length_c   1.000
_cell.angle_alpha   90.00
_cell.angle_beta   90.00
_cell.angle_gamma   90.00
#
_symmetry.space_group_name_H-M   'P 1'
#
loop_
_entity.id
_entity.type
_entity.pdbx_description
1 polymer ?
#
loop_
_entity_poly.entity_id
_entity_poly.type
_entity_poly.pdbx_seq_one_letter_code
_entity_poly.pdbx_strand_id
1 'polypeptide(L)'
;MKVIQELHQYEDGLRPPSPSSAHTWEDGAWVLTEENAAELLRQEAERLCTKVDAAADSARRTLVGDPLRALEYQQAALEAQAFKDQGYPKKAVPLAVSAWTVKGRTARQAADQILAKAAEFEANLLALRELRLKAKVQIRAHMAKGKVDLATQAADDVLATLRALPLHA
;
A
#
# COMPACT_ATOMS: atom_id res chain seq x y z
N MET A 1 -19.66 21.83 -48.07
CA MET A 1 -18.95 21.30 -46.90
C MET A 1 -19.95 21.24 -45.75
N LYS A 2 -20.40 20.06 -45.31
CA LYS A 2 -21.40 19.94 -44.24
C LYS A 2 -20.69 19.63 -42.93
N VAL A 3 -20.71 20.59 -42.01
CA VAL A 3 -20.43 20.34 -40.59
C VAL A 3 -21.68 19.66 -40.03
N ILE A 4 -21.62 18.36 -39.73
CA ILE A 4 -22.64 17.71 -38.91
C ILE A 4 -22.12 17.82 -37.48
N GLN A 5 -22.75 18.67 -36.68
CA GLN A 5 -22.47 18.70 -35.24
C GLN A 5 -23.07 17.44 -34.64
N GLU A 6 -22.24 16.59 -34.05
CA GLU A 6 -22.70 15.40 -33.32
C GLU A 6 -23.49 15.85 -32.09
N LEU A 7 -24.77 15.48 -32.04
CA LEU A 7 -25.66 15.79 -30.92
C LEU A 7 -25.99 14.49 -30.20
N HIS A 8 -25.84 14.49 -28.88
CA HIS A 8 -26.23 13.40 -28.02
C HIS A 8 -27.61 13.68 -27.41
N GLN A 9 -28.39 12.62 -27.23
CA GLN A 9 -29.67 12.69 -26.54
C GLN A 9 -29.46 12.63 -25.03
N TYR A 10 -29.97 13.64 -24.33
CA TYR A 10 -30.06 13.71 -22.87
C TYR A 10 -31.53 13.87 -22.48
N GLU A 11 -31.84 13.77 -21.18
CA GLU A 11 -33.23 13.85 -20.67
C GLU A 11 -33.94 15.13 -21.13
N ASP A 12 -33.23 16.27 -21.13
CA ASP A 12 -33.79 17.58 -21.45
C ASP A 12 -33.64 17.97 -22.94
N GLY A 13 -33.17 17.04 -23.79
CA GLY A 13 -33.08 17.25 -25.24
C GLY A 13 -31.71 16.95 -25.86
N LEU A 14 -31.57 17.35 -27.13
CA LEU A 14 -30.35 17.15 -27.92
C LEU A 14 -29.35 18.28 -27.66
N ARG A 15 -28.09 17.92 -27.36
CA ARG A 15 -26.98 18.88 -27.17
C ARG A 15 -25.65 18.26 -27.59
N PRO A 16 -24.60 19.06 -27.87
CA PRO A 16 -23.27 18.54 -28.16
C PRO A 16 -22.74 17.64 -27.02
N PRO A 17 -21.83 16.70 -27.28
CA PRO A 17 -21.22 15.89 -26.23
C PRO A 17 -20.62 16.76 -25.13
N SER A 18 -20.84 16.36 -23.87
CA SER A 18 -20.17 16.99 -22.73
C SER A 18 -18.65 16.81 -22.84
N PRO A 19 -17.84 17.87 -22.65
CA PRO A 19 -16.39 17.75 -22.64
C PRO A 19 -15.88 16.81 -21.54
N SER A 20 -16.58 16.78 -20.39
CA SER A 20 -16.29 15.90 -19.26
C SER A 20 -17.43 15.95 -18.24
N SER A 21 -17.46 14.99 -17.30
CA SER A 21 -18.37 15.04 -16.13
C SER A 21 -18.21 16.28 -15.24
N ALA A 22 -17.12 17.05 -15.37
CA ALA A 22 -16.97 18.35 -14.71
C ALA A 22 -17.88 19.46 -15.28
N HIS A 23 -18.50 19.25 -16.45
CA HIS A 23 -19.31 20.27 -17.10
C HIS A 23 -20.81 20.02 -16.91
N THR A 24 -21.55 21.06 -16.56
CA THR A 24 -23.01 21.11 -16.55
C THR A 24 -23.51 21.85 -17.79
N TRP A 25 -24.72 21.54 -18.23
CA TRP A 25 -25.35 22.25 -19.34
C TRP A 25 -26.20 23.38 -18.80
N GLU A 26 -25.80 24.62 -19.07
CA GLU A 26 -26.43 25.83 -18.56
C GLU A 26 -26.60 26.81 -19.71
N ASP A 27 -27.81 27.35 -19.89
CA ASP A 27 -28.15 28.37 -20.89
C ASP A 27 -27.64 28.09 -22.33
N GLY A 28 -27.67 26.82 -22.73
CA GLY A 28 -27.27 26.42 -24.08
C GLY A 28 -25.77 26.21 -24.27
N ALA A 29 -24.98 26.17 -23.19
CA ALA A 29 -23.54 25.93 -23.20
C ALA A 29 -23.09 24.92 -22.13
N TRP A 30 -21.94 24.30 -22.36
CA TRP A 30 -21.26 23.52 -21.33
C TRP A 30 -20.45 24.44 -20.42
N VAL A 31 -20.78 24.48 -19.13
CA VAL A 31 -20.13 25.30 -18.11
C VAL A 31 -19.37 24.36 -17.17
N LEU A 32 -18.10 24.65 -16.93
CA LEU A 32 -17.29 23.92 -15.95
C LEU A 32 -17.76 24.28 -14.54
N THR A 33 -18.13 23.29 -13.73
CA THR A 33 -18.43 23.52 -12.32
C THR A 33 -17.22 23.20 -11.45
N GLU A 34 -16.87 24.12 -10.56
CA GLU A 34 -15.76 23.92 -9.63
C GLU A 34 -16.00 22.70 -8.72
N GLU A 35 -17.26 22.45 -8.35
CA GLU A 35 -17.65 21.30 -7.54
C GLU A 35 -17.39 19.97 -8.26
N ASN A 36 -17.85 19.81 -9.51
CA ASN A 36 -17.64 18.56 -10.25
C ASN A 36 -16.16 18.41 -10.64
N ALA A 37 -15.46 19.50 -10.95
CA ALA A 37 -14.02 19.46 -11.19
C ALA A 37 -13.25 19.00 -9.95
N ALA A 38 -13.60 19.51 -8.76
CA ALA A 38 -13.01 19.08 -7.50
C ALA A 38 -13.34 17.62 -7.18
N GLU A 39 -14.55 17.16 -7.49
CA GLU A 39 -14.95 15.76 -7.31
C GLU A 39 -14.15 14.82 -8.21
N LEU A 40 -13.92 15.18 -9.49
CA LEU A 40 -13.06 14.38 -10.36
C LEU A 40 -11.63 14.26 -9.83
N LEU A 41 -11.07 15.36 -9.29
CA LEU A 41 -9.75 15.33 -8.68
C LEU A 41 -9.71 14.43 -7.43
N ARG A 42 -10.78 14.43 -6.61
CA ARG A 42 -10.91 13.52 -5.46
C ARG A 42 -10.97 12.06 -5.89
N GLN A 43 -11.79 11.75 -6.89
CA GLN A 43 -11.92 10.40 -7.45
C GLN A 43 -10.59 9.90 -8.01
N GLU A 44 -9.88 10.74 -8.75
CA GLU A 44 -8.58 10.39 -9.31
C GLU A 44 -7.52 10.20 -8.21
N ALA A 45 -7.53 11.03 -7.16
CA ALA A 45 -6.68 10.84 -5.98
C ALA A 45 -6.91 9.47 -5.32
N GLU A 46 -8.18 9.08 -5.13
CA GLU A 46 -8.53 7.78 -4.54
C GLU A 46 -8.17 6.61 -5.45
N ARG A 47 -8.30 6.77 -6.77
CA ARG A 47 -7.86 5.77 -7.75
C ARG A 47 -6.35 5.54 -7.66
N LEU A 48 -5.55 6.60 -7.60
CA LEU A 48 -4.10 6.51 -7.40
C LEU A 48 -3.76 5.88 -6.05
N CYS A 49 -4.42 6.30 -4.97
CA CYS A 49 -4.22 5.72 -3.65
C CYS A 49 -4.52 4.21 -3.61
N THR A 50 -5.59 3.78 -4.31
CA THR A 50 -5.97 2.36 -4.42
C THR A 50 -4.91 1.55 -5.15
N LYS A 51 -4.27 2.10 -6.20
CA LYS A 51 -3.14 1.45 -6.87
C LYS A 51 -1.95 1.25 -5.95
N VAL A 52 -1.61 2.26 -5.15
CA VAL A 52 -0.52 2.19 -4.15
C VAL A 52 -0.85 1.14 -3.09
N ASP A 53 -2.08 1.12 -2.58
CA ASP A 53 -2.54 0.12 -1.62
C ASP A 53 -2.43 -1.31 -2.19
N ALA A 54 -2.89 -1.52 -3.42
CA ALA A 54 -2.80 -2.83 -4.09
C ALA A 54 -1.35 -3.30 -4.29
N ALA A 55 -0.45 -2.39 -4.67
CA ALA A 55 0.97 -2.71 -4.81
C ALA A 55 1.62 -3.06 -3.47
N ALA A 56 1.34 -2.29 -2.41
CA ALA A 56 1.83 -2.56 -1.07
C ALA A 56 1.29 -3.89 -0.51
N ASP A 57 0.04 -4.22 -0.79
CA ASP A 57 -0.55 -5.51 -0.41
C ASP A 57 0.06 -6.68 -1.18
N SER A 58 0.40 -6.49 -2.45
CA SER A 58 1.15 -7.47 -3.23
C SER A 58 2.52 -7.72 -2.63
N ALA A 59 3.27 -6.66 -2.31
CA ALA A 59 4.56 -6.76 -1.63
C ALA A 59 4.43 -7.48 -0.28
N ARG A 60 3.40 -7.15 0.51
CA ARG A 60 3.14 -7.82 1.79
C ARG A 60 2.88 -9.33 1.63
N ARG A 61 2.08 -9.73 0.63
CA ARG A 61 1.83 -11.16 0.34
C ARG A 61 3.11 -11.89 -0.04
N THR A 62 3.98 -11.27 -0.84
CA THR A 62 5.29 -11.84 -1.18
C THR A 62 6.19 -11.98 0.04
N LEU A 63 6.22 -10.98 0.92
CA LEU A 63 7.04 -10.98 2.14
C LEU A 63 6.57 -12.04 3.16
N VAL A 64 5.26 -12.09 3.43
CA VAL A 64 4.67 -13.05 4.40
C VAL A 64 4.75 -14.47 3.87
N GLY A 65 4.54 -14.66 2.56
CA GLY A 65 4.39 -15.98 1.97
C GLY A 65 3.17 -16.70 2.54
N ASP A 66 3.39 -17.84 3.19
CA ASP A 66 2.35 -18.62 3.86
C ASP A 66 1.92 -17.94 5.18
N PRO A 67 0.63 -17.54 5.32
CA PRO A 67 0.14 -16.89 6.54
C PRO A 67 0.24 -17.76 7.80
N LEU A 68 0.07 -19.08 7.68
CA LEU A 68 0.19 -20.00 8.84
C LEU A 68 1.64 -20.08 9.30
N ARG A 69 2.59 -20.14 8.36
CA ARG A 69 4.02 -20.10 8.67
C ARG A 69 4.43 -18.77 9.33
N ALA A 70 3.84 -17.67 8.90
CA ALA A 70 4.09 -16.37 9.54
C ALA A 70 3.57 -16.33 11.00
N LEU A 71 2.42 -16.95 11.28
CA LEU A 71 1.92 -17.12 12.65
C LEU A 71 2.82 -18.03 13.49
N GLU A 72 3.34 -19.13 12.92
CA GLU A 72 4.31 -20.00 13.57
C GLU A 72 5.58 -19.22 13.96
N TYR A 73 6.12 -18.40 13.05
CA TYR A 73 7.29 -17.57 13.33
C TYR A 73 7.02 -16.48 14.37
N GLN A 74 5.83 -15.88 14.36
CA GLN A 74 5.42 -14.95 15.41
C GLN A 74 5.35 -15.63 16.78
N GLN A 75 4.74 -16.81 16.87
CA GLN A 75 4.68 -17.58 18.11
C GLN A 75 6.09 -17.97 18.59
N ALA A 76 6.98 -18.39 17.69
CA ALA A 76 8.37 -18.69 18.01
C ALA A 76 9.12 -17.46 18.54
N ALA A 77 8.86 -16.27 18.00
CA ALA A 77 9.45 -15.02 18.48
C ALA A 77 8.98 -14.67 19.90
N LEU A 78 7.69 -14.85 20.21
CA LEU A 78 7.15 -14.65 21.56
C LEU A 78 7.81 -15.59 22.58
N GLU A 79 7.94 -16.88 22.25
CA GLU A 79 8.62 -17.85 23.11
C GLU A 79 10.11 -17.56 23.27
N ALA A 80 10.80 -17.17 22.20
CA ALA A 80 12.20 -16.79 22.24
C ALA A 80 12.42 -15.53 23.09
N GLN A 81 11.51 -14.55 23.02
CA GLN A 81 11.57 -13.34 23.85
C GLN A 81 11.38 -13.68 25.33
N ALA A 82 10.37 -14.48 25.68
CA ALA A 82 10.15 -14.93 27.05
C ALA A 82 11.35 -15.73 27.61
N PHE A 83 11.98 -16.55 26.78
CA PHE A 83 13.21 -17.28 27.14
C PHE A 83 14.39 -16.35 27.41
N LYS A 84 14.55 -15.32 26.58
CA LYS A 84 15.56 -14.27 26.74
C LYS A 84 15.32 -13.45 28.01
N ASP A 85 14.08 -13.05 28.27
CA ASP A 85 13.70 -12.24 29.44
C ASP A 85 13.96 -12.98 30.76
N GLN A 86 13.89 -14.32 30.75
CA GLN A 86 14.25 -15.18 31.89
C GLN A 86 15.77 -15.43 32.02
N GLY A 87 16.60 -14.81 31.17
CA GLY A 87 18.06 -14.99 31.19
C GLY A 87 18.56 -16.28 30.54
N TYR A 88 17.78 -16.88 29.64
CA TYR A 88 18.10 -18.12 28.92
C TYR A 88 18.28 -19.35 29.84
N PRO A 89 17.24 -19.76 30.62
CA PRO A 89 17.34 -20.87 31.58
C PRO A 89 17.64 -22.22 30.90
N LYS A 90 18.75 -22.87 31.28
CA LYS A 90 19.19 -24.14 30.67
C LYS A 90 18.20 -25.31 30.78
N LYS A 91 17.34 -25.31 31.82
CA LYS A 91 16.40 -26.41 32.11
C LYS A 91 15.00 -26.20 31.54
N ALA A 92 14.72 -25.03 30.98
CA ALA A 92 13.40 -24.62 30.52
C ALA A 92 13.51 -23.92 29.16
N VAL A 93 14.08 -24.62 28.18
CA VAL A 93 14.18 -24.12 26.80
C VAL A 93 12.84 -24.38 26.10
N PRO A 94 12.17 -23.35 25.55
CA PRO A 94 10.93 -23.55 24.80
C PRO A 94 11.11 -24.48 23.59
N LEU A 95 10.02 -25.13 23.18
CA LEU A 95 10.07 -26.05 22.04
C LEU A 95 10.42 -25.32 20.75
N ALA A 96 9.88 -24.12 20.52
CA ALA A 96 10.20 -23.32 19.34
C ALA A 96 11.69 -22.98 19.24
N VAL A 97 12.33 -22.65 20.37
CA VAL A 97 13.78 -22.39 20.44
C VAL A 97 14.58 -23.67 20.23
N SER A 98 14.15 -24.78 20.85
CA SER A 98 14.80 -26.09 20.73
C SER A 98 14.76 -26.62 19.29
N ALA A 99 13.65 -26.42 18.57
CA ALA A 99 13.53 -26.81 17.17
C ALA A 99 14.55 -26.08 16.26
N TRP A 100 15.06 -24.92 16.69
CA TRP A 100 16.03 -24.12 15.94
C TRP A 100 17.48 -24.30 16.40
N THR A 101 17.78 -25.21 17.35
CA THR A 101 19.16 -25.51 17.78
C THR A 101 19.95 -26.38 16.78
N VAL A 102 19.42 -26.58 15.58
CA VAL A 102 20.07 -27.37 14.51
C VAL A 102 21.47 -26.82 14.17
N LYS A 103 22.34 -27.66 13.63
CA LYS A 103 23.72 -27.31 13.24
C LYS A 103 24.61 -26.82 14.40
N GLY A 104 24.44 -27.36 15.60
CA GLY A 104 25.30 -27.08 16.76
C GLY A 104 25.07 -25.73 17.43
N ARG A 105 23.95 -25.05 17.13
CA ARG A 105 23.57 -23.81 17.80
C ARG A 105 23.19 -24.08 19.26
N THR A 106 23.61 -23.21 20.16
CA THR A 106 23.08 -23.17 21.53
C THR A 106 21.64 -22.64 21.53
N ALA A 107 20.87 -22.96 22.58
CA ALA A 107 19.52 -22.40 22.78
C ALA A 107 19.52 -20.86 22.78
N ARG A 108 20.56 -20.23 23.34
CA ARG A 108 20.72 -18.76 23.32
C ARG A 108 20.87 -18.25 21.88
N GLN A 109 21.81 -18.82 21.12
CA GLN A 109 22.00 -18.45 19.70
C GLN A 109 20.74 -18.69 18.86
N ALA A 110 20.02 -19.76 19.13
CA ALA A 110 18.78 -20.06 18.44
C ALA A 110 17.70 -18.99 18.73
N ALA A 111 17.49 -18.66 20.01
CA ALA A 111 16.56 -17.60 20.42
C ALA A 111 16.94 -16.23 19.83
N ASP A 112 18.22 -15.85 19.91
CA ASP A 112 18.69 -14.57 19.37
C ASP A 112 18.51 -14.48 17.85
N GLN A 113 18.71 -15.59 17.11
CA GLN A 113 18.46 -15.63 15.67
C GLN A 113 16.97 -15.56 15.31
N ILE A 114 16.10 -16.21 16.08
CA ILE A 114 14.65 -16.10 15.92
C ILE A 114 14.21 -14.64 16.10
N LEU A 115 14.68 -13.98 17.17
CA LEU A 115 14.36 -12.58 17.46
C LEU A 115 14.91 -11.62 16.40
N ALA A 116 16.15 -11.85 15.92
CA ALA A 116 16.72 -11.03 14.85
C ALA A 116 15.90 -11.12 13.56
N LYS A 117 15.46 -12.33 13.17
CA LYS A 117 14.60 -12.52 12.01
C LYS A 117 13.22 -11.89 12.19
N ALA A 118 12.63 -12.02 13.38
CA ALA A 118 11.35 -11.38 13.68
C ALA A 118 11.43 -9.85 13.55
N ALA A 119 12.50 -9.25 14.10
CA ALA A 119 12.74 -7.81 13.99
C ALA A 119 12.94 -7.35 12.54
N GLU A 120 13.68 -8.10 11.71
CA GLU A 120 13.85 -7.80 10.30
C GLU A 120 12.52 -7.85 9.54
N PHE A 121 11.72 -8.89 9.79
CA PHE A 121 10.39 -9.04 9.20
C PHE A 121 9.44 -7.89 9.59
N GLU A 122 9.40 -7.53 10.88
CA GLU A 122 8.60 -6.40 11.37
C GLU A 122 9.05 -5.08 10.77
N ALA A 123 10.36 -4.83 10.67
CA ALA A 123 10.91 -3.64 10.03
C ALA A 123 10.47 -3.52 8.56
N ASN A 124 10.47 -4.64 7.82
CA ASN A 124 10.00 -4.67 6.43
C ASN A 124 8.50 -4.34 6.34
N LEU A 125 7.66 -4.88 7.22
CA LEU A 125 6.22 -4.56 7.27
C LEU A 125 5.97 -3.09 7.60
N LEU A 126 6.73 -2.52 8.52
CA LEU A 126 6.63 -1.11 8.89
C LEU A 126 7.09 -0.20 7.75
N ALA A 127 8.18 -0.54 7.06
CA ALA A 127 8.65 0.21 5.89
C ALA A 127 7.61 0.24 4.76
N LEU A 128 6.97 -0.90 4.47
CA LEU A 128 5.86 -0.97 3.51
C LEU A 128 4.68 -0.08 3.93
N ARG A 129 4.33 -0.09 5.22
CA ARG A 129 3.25 0.75 5.76
C ARG A 129 3.59 2.23 5.63
N GLU A 130 4.81 2.61 5.98
CA GLU A 130 5.28 3.99 5.93
C GLU A 130 5.27 4.55 4.51
N LEU A 131 5.86 3.83 3.55
CA LEU A 131 5.88 4.23 2.14
C LEU A 131 4.48 4.48 1.59
N ARG A 132 3.56 3.54 1.82
CA ARG A 132 2.17 3.62 1.37
C ARG A 132 1.45 4.83 1.98
N LEU A 133 1.58 5.06 3.29
CA LEU A 133 0.90 6.16 3.95
C LEU A 133 1.46 7.52 3.52
N LYS A 134 2.80 7.65 3.42
CA LYS A 134 3.45 8.88 2.93
C LYS A 134 3.01 9.22 1.51
N ALA A 135 3.00 8.24 0.60
CA ALA A 135 2.57 8.46 -0.77
C ALA A 135 1.10 8.91 -0.86
N LYS A 136 0.19 8.30 -0.08
CA LYS A 136 -1.23 8.71 -0.07
C LYS A 136 -1.41 10.17 0.37
N VAL A 137 -0.65 10.61 1.37
CA VAL A 137 -0.67 12.01 1.81
C VAL A 137 -0.16 12.93 0.70
N GLN A 138 0.94 12.57 0.04
CA GLN A 138 1.52 13.37 -1.04
C GLN A 138 0.60 13.46 -2.27
N ILE A 139 0.02 12.34 -2.71
CA ILE A 139 -0.94 12.28 -3.83
C ILE A 139 -2.12 13.22 -3.57
N ARG A 140 -2.76 13.09 -2.38
CA ARG A 140 -3.91 13.93 -2.02
C ARG A 140 -3.54 15.40 -1.91
N ALA A 141 -2.35 15.72 -1.40
CA ALA A 141 -1.87 17.09 -1.31
C ALA A 141 -1.60 17.72 -2.70
N HIS A 142 -1.14 16.96 -3.68
CA HIS A 142 -0.98 17.43 -5.06
C HIS A 142 -2.33 17.59 -5.76
N MET A 143 -3.24 16.63 -5.60
CA MET A 143 -4.59 16.70 -6.18
C MET A 143 -5.42 17.86 -5.64
N ALA A 144 -5.36 18.13 -4.33
CA ALA A 144 -6.02 19.28 -3.71
C ALA A 144 -5.53 20.64 -4.25
N LYS A 145 -4.34 20.66 -4.89
CA LYS A 145 -3.76 21.85 -5.55
C LYS A 145 -3.95 21.83 -7.07
N GLY A 146 -4.75 20.90 -7.61
CA GLY A 146 -4.92 20.71 -9.06
C GLY A 146 -3.67 20.22 -9.79
N LYS A 147 -2.63 19.77 -9.08
CA LYS A 147 -1.34 19.35 -9.67
C LYS A 147 -1.38 17.86 -10.02
N VAL A 148 -2.18 17.50 -11.04
CA VAL A 148 -2.41 16.12 -11.46
C VAL A 148 -1.13 15.41 -11.84
N ASP A 149 -0.23 16.05 -12.59
CA ASP A 149 1.03 15.44 -13.03
C ASP A 149 1.94 15.07 -11.85
N LEU A 150 2.02 15.94 -10.84
CA LEU A 150 2.82 15.66 -9.64
C LEU A 150 2.20 14.56 -8.77
N ALA A 151 0.87 14.48 -8.72
CA ALA A 151 0.18 13.39 -8.02
C ALA A 151 0.44 12.04 -8.71
N THR A 152 0.39 12.02 -10.05
CA THR A 152 0.71 10.83 -10.86
C THR A 152 2.17 10.42 -10.68
N GLN A 153 3.11 11.37 -10.76
CA GLN A 153 4.53 11.09 -10.54
C GLN A 153 4.79 10.52 -9.14
N ALA A 154 4.20 11.10 -8.09
CA ALA A 154 4.32 10.58 -6.73
C ALA A 154 3.78 9.14 -6.59
N ALA A 155 2.70 8.82 -7.31
CA ALA A 155 2.19 7.45 -7.37
C ALA A 155 3.15 6.51 -8.12
N ASP A 156 3.67 6.92 -9.27
CA ASP A 156 4.58 6.09 -10.07
C ASP A 156 5.91 5.82 -9.34
N ASP A 157 6.46 6.81 -8.65
CA ASP A 157 7.69 6.68 -7.85
C ASP A 157 7.53 5.65 -6.72
N VAL A 158 6.42 5.73 -5.97
CA VAL A 158 6.17 4.76 -4.90
C VAL A 158 5.86 3.38 -5.46
N LEU A 159 5.17 3.28 -6.60
CA LEU A 159 4.89 2.01 -7.27
C LEU A 159 6.18 1.33 -7.73
N ALA A 160 7.12 2.10 -8.30
CA ALA A 160 8.45 1.60 -8.65
C ALA A 160 9.21 1.12 -7.40
N THR A 161 9.19 1.91 -6.33
CA THR A 161 9.84 1.55 -5.06
C THR A 161 9.25 0.27 -4.46
N LEU A 162 7.93 0.14 -4.41
CA LEU A 162 7.23 -1.05 -3.88
C LEU A 162 7.53 -2.32 -4.69
N ARG A 163 7.74 -2.20 -6.00
CA ARG A 163 8.13 -3.33 -6.87
C ARG A 163 9.61 -3.71 -6.73
N ALA A 164 10.47 -2.74 -6.43
CA ALA A 164 11.92 -2.94 -6.31
C ALA A 164 12.38 -3.30 -4.89
N LEU A 165 11.49 -3.22 -3.89
CA LEU A 165 11.81 -3.54 -2.51
C LEU A 165 12.35 -4.98 -2.40
N PRO A 166 13.59 -5.17 -1.92
CA PRO A 166 14.14 -6.49 -1.72
C PRO A 166 13.48 -7.08 -0.46
N LEU A 167 12.40 -7.83 -0.67
CA LEU A 167 11.68 -8.50 0.39
C LEU A 167 12.45 -9.77 0.77
N HIS A 168 13.02 -9.78 1.96
CA HIS A 168 13.69 -10.95 2.53
C HIS A 168 12.69 -11.65 3.45
N ALA A 169 12.42 -12.93 3.17
CA ALA A 169 11.56 -13.81 3.97
C ALA A 169 12.38 -14.65 4.96
#